data_AF-K9X7G1-F1
#
_entry.id   AF-K9X7G1-F1
#
_cell.length_a   1.000
_cell.length_b   1.000
_cell.length_c   1.000
_cell.angle_alpha   90.00
_cell.angle_beta   90.00
_cell.angle_gamma   90.00
#
_symmetry.space_group_name_H-M   'P 1'
#
loop_
_entity.id
_entity.type
_entity.pdbx_description
1 polymer ?
#
loop_
_entity_poly.entity_id
_entity_poly.type
_entity_poly.pdbx_seq_one_letter_code
_entity_poly.pdbx_strand_id
1 'polypeptide(L)'
;MTNRDLLVKEIESLPPELLTEALDFIRFIKASHLQRNSPTEPNLNADKLKGSKAKDLLEFAGSWSGDDIRECLQLVHDIRMPLQL
;
A
#
# COMPACT_ATOMS: atom_id res chain seq x y z
N MET A 1 20.44 -6.69 21.84
CA MET A 1 20.01 -7.58 20.74
C MET A 1 19.60 -6.72 19.56
N THR A 2 19.87 -7.16 18.34
CA THR A 2 19.37 -6.46 17.14
C THR A 2 17.99 -7.01 16.76
N ASN A 3 17.18 -6.23 16.04
CA ASN A 3 15.88 -6.69 15.53
C ASN A 3 16.01 -7.94 14.65
N ARG A 4 17.15 -8.10 13.97
CA ARG A 4 17.48 -9.29 13.20
C ARG A 4 17.58 -10.53 14.08
N ASP A 5 18.24 -10.42 15.23
CA ASP A 5 18.44 -11.54 16.15
C ASP A 5 17.11 -11.99 16.77
N LEU A 6 16.22 -11.02 17.07
CA LEU A 6 14.87 -11.31 17.57
C LEU A 6 14.03 -12.03 16.51
N LEU A 7 14.11 -11.60 15.24
CA LEU A 7 13.37 -12.24 14.15
C LEU A 7 13.81 -13.69 13.93
N VAL A 8 15.12 -13.97 14.01
CA VAL A 8 15.65 -15.34 13.87
C VAL A 8 15.12 -16.25 14.99
N LYS A 9 15.16 -15.77 16.24
CA LYS A 9 14.62 -16.54 17.37
C LYS A 9 13.14 -16.86 17.22
N GLU A 10 12.35 -15.89 16.77
CA GLU A 10 10.91 -16.09 16.59
C GLU A 10 10.62 -17.14 15.51
N ILE A 11 11.37 -17.11 14.40
CA ILE A 11 11.28 -18.09 13.31
C ILE A 11 11.68 -19.49 13.79
N GLU A 12 12.73 -19.61 14.61
CA GLU A 12 13.18 -20.91 15.16
C GLU A 12 12.15 -21.53 16.12
N SER A 13 11.39 -20.70 16.83
CA SER A 13 10.32 -21.17 17.74
C SER A 13 8.97 -21.39 17.07
N LEU A 14 8.84 -21.05 15.77
CA LEU A 14 7.55 -21.03 15.09
C LEU A 14 7.09 -22.43 14.67
N PRO A 15 5.80 -22.78 14.85
CA PRO A 15 5.23 -24.01 14.29
C PRO A 15 5.35 -24.06 12.76
N PRO A 16 5.59 -25.25 12.17
CA PRO A 16 5.81 -25.39 10.74
C PRO A 16 4.61 -24.96 9.89
N GLU A 17 3.40 -25.00 10.45
CA GLU A 17 2.16 -24.56 9.79
C GLU A 17 2.13 -23.04 9.58
N LEU A 18 2.79 -22.28 10.46
CA LEU A 18 2.83 -20.81 10.43
C LEU A 18 4.05 -20.26 9.68
N LEU A 19 5.06 -21.10 9.40
CA LEU A 19 6.26 -20.69 8.68
C LEU A 19 5.95 -20.20 7.27
N THR A 20 4.98 -20.81 6.59
CA THR A 20 4.55 -20.38 5.24
C THR A 20 3.92 -19.00 5.29
N GLU A 21 3.02 -18.76 6.23
CA GLU A 21 2.36 -17.45 6.40
C GLU A 21 3.36 -16.34 6.76
N ALA A 22 4.29 -16.64 7.69
CA ALA A 22 5.36 -15.70 8.05
C ALA A 22 6.26 -15.36 6.85
N LEU A 23 6.59 -16.36 6.03
CA LEU A 23 7.41 -16.18 4.84
C LEU A 23 6.71 -15.34 3.77
N ASP A 24 5.42 -15.57 3.55
CA ASP A 24 4.61 -14.76 2.62
C ASP A 24 4.50 -13.32 3.10
N PHE A 25 4.33 -13.10 4.41
CA PHE A 25 4.31 -11.74 4.97
C PHE A 25 5.65 -11.02 4.83
N ILE A 26 6.78 -11.71 5.06
CA ILE A 26 8.12 -11.13 4.84
C ILE A 26 8.32 -10.77 3.36
N ARG A 27 7.85 -11.61 2.43
CA ARG A 27 7.90 -11.32 0.99
C ARG A 27 7.05 -10.12 0.62
N PHE A 28 5.85 -10.02 1.19
CA PHE A 28 4.97 -8.86 1.04
C PHE A 28 5.68 -7.57 1.46
N ILE A 29 6.26 -7.53 2.67
CA ILE A 29 6.98 -6.35 3.17
C ILE A 29 8.10 -5.92 2.18
N LYS A 30 8.86 -6.88 1.66
CA LYS A 30 9.93 -6.60 0.68
C LYS A 30 9.37 -6.01 -0.62
N ALA A 31 8.30 -6.59 -1.14
CA ALA A 31 7.66 -6.12 -2.37
C ALA A 31 7.06 -4.71 -2.22
N SER A 32 6.35 -4.46 -1.12
CA SER A 32 5.77 -3.14 -0.82
C SER A 32 6.85 -2.07 -0.66
N HIS A 33 7.97 -2.40 -0.02
CA HIS A 33 9.09 -1.45 0.11
C HIS A 33 9.75 -1.14 -1.24
N LEU A 34 9.83 -2.11 -2.15
CA LEU A 34 10.34 -1.89 -3.49
C LEU A 34 9.41 -1.01 -4.33
N GLN A 35 8.09 -1.22 -4.22
CA GLN A 35 7.09 -0.38 -4.91
C GLN A 35 7.10 1.06 -4.41
N ARG A 36 7.13 1.27 -3.09
CA ARG A 36 7.17 2.62 -2.51
C ARG A 36 8.42 3.42 -2.91
N ASN A 37 9.52 2.70 -3.13
CA ASN A 37 10.81 3.31 -3.49
C ASN A 37 11.05 3.31 -5.00
N SER A 38 10.12 2.76 -5.79
CA SER A 38 10.14 2.95 -7.23
C SER A 38 9.70 4.38 -7.55
N PRO A 39 10.36 5.08 -8.48
CA PRO A 39 9.94 6.42 -8.87
C PRO A 39 8.53 6.32 -9.45
N THR A 40 7.54 6.76 -8.67
CA THR A 40 6.16 6.92 -9.12
C THR A 40 6.19 7.91 -10.29
N GLU A 41 5.90 7.42 -11.49
CA GLU A 41 5.57 8.33 -12.60
C GLU A 41 4.38 9.18 -12.15
N PRO A 42 4.48 10.52 -12.22
CA PRO A 42 3.38 11.38 -11.82
C PRO A 42 2.14 10.99 -12.62
N ASN A 43 1.04 10.76 -11.92
CA ASN A 43 -0.23 10.39 -12.52
C ASN A 43 -0.75 11.58 -13.35
N LEU A 44 -0.33 11.65 -14.62
CA LEU A 44 -0.63 12.70 -15.60
C LEU A 44 -2.14 12.81 -15.90
N ASN A 45 -2.99 11.95 -15.33
CA ASN A 45 -4.40 11.83 -15.68
C ASN A 45 -5.37 12.44 -14.65
N ALA A 46 -4.87 13.00 -13.54
CA ALA A 46 -5.73 13.61 -12.52
C ALA A 46 -6.61 14.75 -13.08
N ASP A 47 -6.10 15.51 -14.05
CA ASP A 47 -6.86 16.57 -14.73
C ASP A 47 -7.89 16.04 -15.75
N LYS A 48 -7.71 14.81 -16.26
CA LYS A 48 -8.59 14.22 -17.29
C LYS A 48 -9.95 13.78 -16.73
N LEU A 49 -10.05 13.55 -15.43
CA LEU A 49 -11.26 13.05 -14.78
C LEU A 49 -12.20 14.17 -14.29
N LYS A 50 -11.76 15.43 -14.34
CA LYS A 50 -12.56 16.59 -13.91
C LYS A 50 -13.71 16.81 -14.90
N GLY A 51 -14.93 16.43 -14.50
CA GLY A 51 -16.14 16.51 -15.35
C GLY A 51 -16.50 15.20 -16.08
N SER A 52 -15.78 14.11 -15.82
CA SER A 52 -16.11 12.78 -16.34
C SER A 52 -17.41 12.23 -15.72
N LYS A 53 -18.13 11.40 -16.48
CA LYS A 53 -19.31 10.66 -16.02
C LYS A 53 -18.89 9.27 -15.55
N ALA A 54 -19.72 8.63 -14.73
CA ALA A 54 -19.44 7.28 -14.19
C ALA A 54 -19.12 6.23 -15.27
N LYS A 55 -19.66 6.37 -16.49
CA LYS A 55 -19.37 5.50 -17.63
C LYS A 55 -17.92 5.62 -18.15
N ASP A 56 -17.29 6.79 -17.98
CA ASP A 56 -15.94 7.06 -18.47
C ASP A 56 -14.88 6.42 -17.54
N LEU A 57 -15.27 6.10 -16.29
CA LEU A 57 -14.45 5.32 -15.37
C LEU A 57 -14.29 3.85 -15.78
N LEU A 58 -15.21 3.35 -16.61
CA LEU A 58 -15.20 1.96 -17.06
C LEU A 58 -14.02 1.67 -17.99
N GLU A 59 -13.48 2.68 -18.66
CA GLU A 59 -12.28 2.59 -19.52
C GLU A 59 -11.03 2.18 -18.73
N PHE A 60 -11.05 2.42 -17.42
CA PHE A 60 -9.96 2.08 -16.52
C PHE A 60 -10.20 0.71 -15.83
N ALA A 61 -11.39 0.12 -15.93
CA ALA A 61 -11.70 -1.14 -15.23
C ALA A 61 -10.72 -2.26 -15.62
N GLY A 62 -10.08 -2.87 -14.62
CA GLY A 62 -9.05 -3.90 -14.82
C GLY A 62 -7.62 -3.37 -14.93
N SER A 63 -7.42 -2.06 -15.07
CA SER A 63 -6.11 -1.39 -14.96
C SER A 63 -5.93 -0.65 -13.63
N TRP A 64 -6.83 -0.86 -12.67
CA TRP A 64 -6.76 -0.21 -11.36
C TRP A 64 -5.65 -0.91 -10.56
N SER A 65 -4.52 -0.24 -10.45
CA SER A 65 -3.47 -0.58 -9.50
C SER A 65 -3.56 0.41 -8.35
N GLY A 66 -3.74 -0.10 -7.13
CA GLY A 66 -3.63 0.72 -5.94
C GLY A 66 -3.87 -0.06 -4.65
N ASP A 67 -2.91 -0.02 -3.72
CA ASP A 67 -3.10 -0.40 -2.31
C ASP A 67 -3.42 0.83 -1.44
N ASP A 68 -3.85 1.90 -2.12
CA ASP A 68 -3.75 3.31 -1.75
C ASP A 68 -4.77 3.72 -0.68
N ILE A 69 -5.37 2.74 0.00
CA ILE A 69 -6.36 2.99 1.05
C ILE A 69 -5.77 3.89 2.14
N ARG A 70 -4.47 3.79 2.42
CA ARG A 70 -3.78 4.67 3.38
C ARG A 70 -3.65 6.10 2.86
N GLU A 71 -3.34 6.28 1.59
CA GLU A 71 -3.22 7.60 0.96
C GLU A 71 -4.58 8.28 0.84
N CYS A 72 -5.62 7.54 0.45
CA CYS A 72 -7.01 7.99 0.45
C CYS A 72 -7.49 8.37 1.85
N LEU A 73 -7.17 7.58 2.87
CA LEU A 73 -7.50 7.90 4.26
C LEU A 73 -6.74 9.14 4.76
N GLN A 74 -5.47 9.31 4.38
CA GLN A 74 -4.68 10.49 4.73
C GLN A 74 -5.25 11.76 4.06
N LEU A 75 -5.57 11.70 2.77
CA LEU A 75 -6.24 12.79 2.05
C LEU A 75 -7.57 13.17 2.71
N VAL A 76 -8.40 12.20 3.08
CA VAL A 76 -9.66 12.46 3.78
C VAL A 76 -9.42 13.11 5.14
N HIS A 77 -8.45 12.63 5.90
CA HIS A 77 -8.06 13.21 7.18
C HIS A 77 -7.64 14.68 7.02
N ASP A 78 -6.76 14.95 6.06
CA ASP A 78 -6.18 16.28 5.84
C ASP A 78 -7.20 17.28 5.28
N ILE A 79 -8.14 16.81 4.45
CA ILE A 79 -9.21 17.65 3.87
C ILE A 79 -10.37 17.86 4.85
N ARG A 80 -10.76 16.83 5.62
CA ARG A 80 -11.95 16.88 6.50
C ARG A 80 -11.66 17.28 7.94
N MET A 81 -10.40 17.33 8.37
CA MET A 81 -10.02 17.98 9.63
C MET A 81 -9.33 19.33 9.35
N PRO A 82 -10.07 20.39 9.02
CA PRO A 82 -9.57 21.70 9.35
C PRO A 82 -9.57 21.78 10.88
N LEU A 83 -8.40 21.55 11.50
CA LEU A 83 -8.14 21.98 12.87
C LEU A 83 -8.28 23.50 12.90
N GLN A 84 -9.51 23.95 13.15
CA GLN A 84 -9.76 25.30 13.66
C GLN A 84 -9.24 25.29 15.10
N LEU A 85 -8.04 25.84 15.26
CA LEU A 85 -7.47 26.27 16.54
C LEU A 85 -7.67 27.79 16.63
#